data_AF-A0A7X1ZGL4-F1
#
_entry.id   AF-A0A7X1ZGL4-F1
#
_cell.length_a   1.000
_cell.length_b   1.000
_cell.length_c   1.000
_cell.angle_alpha   90.00
_cell.angle_beta   90.00
_cell.angle_gamma   90.00
#
_symmetry.space_group_name_H-M   'P 1'
#
loop_
_entity.id
_entity.type
_entity.pdbx_description
1 polymer ?
#
loop_
_entity_poly.entity_id
_entity_poly.type
_entity_poly.pdbx_seq_one_letter_code
_entity_poly.pdbx_strand_id
1 'polypeptide(L)'
;MALTDLSRVTVTLLTLLEQALARDTNVSTIEFSAAPPDDTSSTMPNVVSVYLFHVMEDPHGRNWTPTPVPTGPGAIGQTPLGLVLHYLVTATSSVTDEGASGRTLIEQRLLGYVARAFHEVPVIDDDTTIPAVPPALSNPPLLETGNLRGADNRIQILLRPVGLDEAVNFWSAEQDRLTRVSLFYEVRVMLLETPEREGSAPPVLSVAEFVSVGGRPTLLRARSLLGFALPAGHPLADPTAPFRFIEASPARPALFPPGAAPAGVPAENARLTLEGGGLQGDRVHLSLEGPVAEGANPPAPRRFRIDLGDPGTNPDWAIAADGVRLAVDVRTTVVDTEGTTLTLYPGLYKARAVIGIQMSEQMPPRYLERSSADIAFAVVPQIESVALLGGPATARQFRITLHGAYLREELEIVLVVAGRAILRGSDPTLAGVYDLDALNPDRIDFALDMSDLSSPLPVQLLINGAEAPPAWGVV
;
A
#
# COMPACT_ATOMS: atom_id res chain seq x y z
N MET A 1 4.61 -14.44 -6.00
CA MET A 1 3.61 -14.31 -7.09
C MET A 1 2.52 -15.32 -6.79
N ALA A 2 1.25 -14.96 -6.88
CA ALA A 2 0.17 -15.66 -6.18
C ALA A 2 -0.47 -16.84 -6.92
N LEU A 3 -1.11 -17.74 -6.16
CA LEU A 3 -2.07 -18.69 -6.71
C LEU A 3 -3.29 -17.92 -7.22
N THR A 4 -3.43 -17.85 -8.54
CA THR A 4 -4.59 -17.26 -9.24
C THR A 4 -5.49 -18.32 -9.88
N ASP A 5 -5.04 -19.57 -9.89
CA ASP A 5 -5.63 -20.66 -10.65
C ASP A 5 -5.59 -21.97 -9.85
N LEU A 6 -6.78 -22.46 -9.48
CA LEU A 6 -6.95 -23.69 -8.71
C LEU A 6 -6.51 -24.95 -9.45
N SER A 7 -6.51 -24.94 -10.79
CA SER A 7 -6.11 -26.11 -11.59
C SER A 7 -4.67 -26.52 -11.32
N ARG A 8 -3.82 -25.56 -10.94
CA ARG A 8 -2.42 -25.79 -10.57
C ARG A 8 -2.27 -26.67 -9.35
N VAL A 9 -3.18 -26.55 -8.38
CA VAL A 9 -3.18 -27.43 -7.19
C VAL A 9 -3.48 -28.86 -7.61
N THR A 10 -4.45 -29.06 -8.50
CA THR A 10 -4.76 -30.40 -9.05
C THR A 10 -3.58 -30.94 -9.83
N VAL A 11 -2.93 -30.13 -10.68
CA VAL A 11 -1.72 -30.52 -11.41
C VAL A 11 -0.60 -30.95 -10.45
N THR A 12 -0.35 -30.19 -9.38
CA THR A 12 0.64 -30.56 -8.36
C THR A 12 0.33 -31.92 -7.72
N LEU A 13 -0.95 -32.22 -7.44
CA LEU A 13 -1.33 -33.54 -6.91
C LEU A 13 -1.12 -34.66 -7.93
N LEU A 14 -1.42 -34.43 -9.21
CA LEU A 14 -1.18 -35.40 -10.28
C LEU A 14 0.32 -35.65 -10.46
N THR A 15 1.13 -34.60 -10.51
CA THR A 15 2.59 -34.70 -10.61
C THR A 15 3.19 -35.42 -9.40
N LEU A 16 2.67 -35.16 -8.18
CA LEU A 16 3.06 -35.88 -6.98
C LEU A 16 2.82 -37.39 -7.14
N LEU A 17 1.65 -37.79 -7.65
CA LEU A 17 1.32 -39.20 -7.86
C LEU A 17 2.18 -39.81 -8.98
N GLU A 18 2.38 -39.12 -10.10
CA GLU A 18 3.24 -39.58 -11.18
C GLU A 18 4.66 -39.85 -10.70
N GLN A 19 5.25 -38.91 -9.97
CA GLN A 19 6.61 -39.03 -9.43
C GLN A 19 6.71 -40.11 -8.34
N ALA A 20 5.72 -40.18 -7.44
CA ALA A 20 5.72 -41.18 -6.37
C ALA A 20 5.54 -42.60 -6.90
N LEU A 21 4.63 -42.82 -7.87
CA LEU A 21 4.39 -44.14 -8.43
C LEU A 21 5.46 -44.58 -9.43
N ALA A 22 6.19 -43.64 -10.04
CA ALA A 22 7.38 -43.95 -10.86
C ALA A 22 8.48 -44.68 -10.11
N ARG A 23 8.53 -44.49 -8.79
CA ARG A 23 9.48 -45.19 -7.92
C ARG A 23 9.11 -46.67 -7.73
N ASP A 24 7.82 -46.96 -7.64
CA ASP A 24 7.32 -48.25 -7.15
C ASP A 24 6.81 -49.17 -8.27
N THR A 25 6.42 -48.62 -9.42
CA THR A 25 5.79 -49.37 -10.53
C THR A 25 6.06 -48.75 -11.91
N ASN A 26 5.81 -49.50 -12.99
CA ASN A 26 5.89 -48.96 -14.36
C ASN A 26 4.68 -48.05 -14.64
N VAL A 27 4.88 -46.73 -14.48
CA VAL A 27 3.86 -45.67 -14.70
C VAL A 27 3.32 -45.64 -16.12
N SER A 28 4.03 -46.21 -17.10
CA SER A 28 3.63 -46.21 -18.52
C SER A 28 2.31 -46.92 -18.81
N THR A 29 1.65 -47.49 -17.79
CA THR A 29 0.35 -48.18 -17.89
C THR A 29 -0.75 -47.52 -17.07
N ILE A 30 -0.46 -46.41 -16.39
CA ILE A 30 -1.37 -45.70 -15.48
C ILE A 30 -1.53 -44.26 -15.97
N GLU A 31 -2.77 -43.82 -16.13
CA GLU A 31 -3.11 -42.43 -16.39
C GLU A 31 -3.63 -41.77 -15.10
N PHE A 32 -3.11 -40.59 -14.79
CA PHE A 32 -3.65 -39.75 -13.72
C PHE A 32 -4.48 -38.64 -14.34
N SER A 33 -5.77 -38.57 -13.98
CA SER A 33 -6.72 -37.64 -14.59
C SER A 33 -7.39 -36.76 -13.54
N ALA A 34 -7.63 -35.50 -13.88
CA ALA A 34 -8.46 -34.58 -13.11
C ALA A 34 -9.97 -34.69 -13.44
N ALA A 35 -10.31 -35.48 -14.47
CA ALA A 35 -11.69 -35.65 -14.92
C ALA A 35 -12.54 -36.38 -13.85
N PRO A 36 -13.87 -36.17 -13.86
CA PRO A 36 -14.77 -36.93 -13.00
C PRO A 36 -14.62 -38.45 -13.22
N PRO A 37 -14.94 -39.28 -12.21
CA PRO A 37 -14.83 -40.74 -12.29
C PRO A 37 -15.69 -41.38 -13.39
N ASP A 38 -16.57 -40.58 -13.98
CA ASP A 38 -17.51 -40.95 -15.02
C ASP A 38 -16.98 -40.77 -16.44
N ASP A 39 -15.87 -40.06 -16.58
CA ASP A 39 -15.22 -39.86 -17.85
C ASP A 39 -14.55 -41.15 -18.34
N THR A 40 -14.96 -41.58 -19.54
CA THR A 40 -14.42 -42.75 -20.23
C THR A 40 -13.54 -42.34 -21.42
N SER A 41 -13.11 -41.08 -21.47
CA SER A 41 -12.29 -40.54 -22.57
C SER A 41 -10.86 -41.09 -22.60
N SER A 42 -10.38 -41.63 -21.47
CA SER A 42 -9.04 -42.21 -21.37
C SER A 42 -8.90 -43.49 -22.20
N THR A 43 -7.78 -43.57 -22.92
CA THR A 43 -7.38 -44.76 -23.70
C THR A 43 -6.49 -45.73 -22.91
N MET A 44 -6.13 -45.41 -21.68
CA MET A 44 -5.22 -46.21 -20.85
C MET A 44 -5.99 -47.26 -20.03
N PRO A 45 -5.38 -48.44 -19.77
CA PRO A 45 -6.08 -49.53 -19.11
C PRO A 45 -6.32 -49.31 -17.62
N ASN A 46 -5.52 -48.47 -16.98
CA ASN A 46 -5.66 -48.12 -15.57
C ASN A 46 -5.70 -46.60 -15.44
N VAL A 47 -6.75 -46.09 -14.82
CA VAL A 47 -6.96 -44.64 -14.66
C VAL A 47 -7.22 -44.35 -13.20
N VAL A 48 -6.41 -43.45 -12.64
CA VAL A 48 -6.62 -42.87 -11.31
C VAL A 48 -7.19 -41.46 -11.51
N SER A 49 -8.45 -41.29 -11.12
CA SER A 49 -9.13 -39.99 -11.17
C SER A 49 -8.98 -39.28 -9.83
N VAL A 50 -8.46 -38.04 -9.86
CA VAL A 50 -8.36 -37.12 -8.73
C VAL A 50 -9.31 -35.96 -9.00
N TYR A 51 -10.58 -36.15 -8.66
CA TYR A 51 -11.66 -35.24 -9.02
C TYR A 51 -11.96 -34.23 -7.90
N LEU A 52 -11.87 -32.94 -8.21
CA LEU A 52 -12.30 -31.86 -7.30
C LEU A 52 -13.82 -31.72 -7.35
N PHE A 53 -14.52 -32.22 -6.33
CA PHE A 53 -15.99 -32.22 -6.31
C PHE A 53 -16.59 -31.08 -5.47
N HIS A 54 -15.81 -30.51 -4.55
CA HIS A 54 -16.30 -29.43 -3.68
C HIS A 54 -15.18 -28.50 -3.23
N VAL A 55 -15.50 -27.21 -3.10
CA VAL A 55 -14.58 -26.14 -2.66
C VAL A 55 -15.27 -25.36 -1.57
N MET A 56 -14.58 -25.16 -0.45
CA MET A 56 -15.04 -24.33 0.66
C MET A 56 -13.98 -23.30 1.04
N GLU A 57 -14.42 -22.20 1.64
CA GLU A 57 -13.52 -21.26 2.30
C GLU A 57 -13.04 -21.84 3.64
N ASP A 58 -11.76 -21.68 3.96
CA ASP A 58 -11.24 -22.07 5.28
C ASP A 58 -11.71 -21.05 6.34
N PRO A 59 -12.54 -21.44 7.33
CA PRO A 59 -12.97 -20.53 8.38
C PRO A 59 -11.81 -19.95 9.21
N HIS A 60 -10.65 -20.61 9.26
CA HIS A 60 -9.48 -20.13 10.00
C HIS A 60 -8.73 -19.02 9.26
N GLY A 61 -8.82 -18.99 7.92
CA GLY A 61 -8.18 -17.98 7.08
C GLY A 61 -8.86 -16.61 7.13
N ARG A 62 -10.11 -16.54 7.61
CA ARG A 62 -10.91 -15.30 7.67
C ARG A 62 -10.36 -14.21 8.57
N ASN A 63 -9.62 -14.59 9.61
CA ASN A 63 -9.12 -13.66 10.62
C ASN A 63 -7.67 -13.25 10.36
N TRP A 64 -7.10 -13.60 9.21
CA TRP A 64 -5.73 -13.20 8.90
C TRP A 64 -5.64 -11.70 8.69
N THR A 65 -4.64 -11.12 9.33
CA THR A 65 -4.31 -9.71 9.17
C THR A 65 -3.96 -9.48 7.70
N PRO A 66 -4.57 -8.48 7.03
CA PRO A 66 -4.20 -8.16 5.66
C PRO A 66 -2.69 -7.89 5.59
N THR A 67 -2.02 -8.49 4.59
CA THR A 67 -0.60 -8.19 4.36
C THR A 67 -0.49 -6.71 3.97
N PRO A 68 0.35 -5.91 4.65
CA PRO A 68 0.58 -4.54 4.22
C PRO A 68 1.15 -4.56 2.81
N VAL A 69 0.50 -3.89 1.87
CA VAL A 69 1.07 -3.69 0.54
C VAL A 69 2.33 -2.83 0.73
N PRO A 70 3.51 -3.23 0.21
CA PRO A 70 4.76 -2.48 0.39
C PRO A 70 4.73 -1.06 -0.21
N THR A 71 3.75 -0.75 -1.06
CA THR A 71 3.65 0.48 -1.85
C THR A 71 2.48 1.36 -1.40
N GLY A 72 2.80 2.36 -0.57
CA GLY A 72 2.03 3.60 -0.44
C GLY A 72 1.23 3.79 0.87
N PRO A 73 1.18 5.01 1.42
CA PRO A 73 0.33 5.34 2.56
C PRO A 73 -1.15 5.26 2.14
N GLY A 74 -1.89 4.31 2.73
CA GLY A 74 -3.31 4.09 2.44
C GLY A 74 -3.61 2.92 1.49
N ALA A 75 -2.64 2.07 1.15
CA ALA A 75 -2.95 0.82 0.48
C ALA A 75 -3.79 -0.07 1.40
N ILE A 76 -5.03 -0.33 1.00
CA ILE A 76 -5.90 -1.29 1.69
C ILE A 76 -5.29 -2.67 1.41
N GLY A 77 -4.57 -3.22 2.39
CA GLY A 77 -4.11 -4.60 2.34
C GLY A 77 -5.29 -5.52 2.08
N GLN A 78 -5.14 -6.44 1.12
CA GLN A 78 -6.15 -7.45 0.85
C GLN A 78 -5.86 -8.67 1.73
N THR A 79 -6.91 -9.19 2.37
CA THR A 79 -6.81 -10.49 3.03
C THR A 79 -6.93 -11.57 1.94
N PRO A 80 -5.91 -12.44 1.77
CA PRO A 80 -5.98 -13.54 0.83
C PRO A 80 -7.09 -14.53 1.21
N LEU A 81 -7.70 -15.17 0.21
CA LEU A 81 -8.78 -16.14 0.42
C LEU A 81 -8.17 -17.53 0.64
N GLY A 82 -8.27 -18.02 1.87
CA GLY A 82 -7.91 -19.41 2.21
C GLY A 82 -8.99 -20.38 1.72
N LEU A 83 -8.59 -21.43 1.00
CA LEU A 83 -9.51 -22.40 0.42
C LEU A 83 -9.20 -23.83 0.87
N VAL A 84 -10.27 -24.58 1.10
CA VAL A 84 -10.27 -26.02 1.36
C VAL A 84 -10.87 -26.72 0.15
N LEU A 85 -10.07 -27.52 -0.52
CA LEU A 85 -10.43 -28.27 -1.72
C LEU A 85 -10.71 -29.72 -1.35
N HIS A 86 -11.89 -30.23 -1.70
CA HIS A 86 -12.28 -31.61 -1.43
C HIS A 86 -12.17 -32.45 -2.71
N TYR A 87 -11.25 -33.42 -2.66
CA TYR A 87 -10.98 -34.33 -3.76
C TYR A 87 -11.58 -35.71 -3.49
N LEU A 88 -12.17 -36.28 -4.52
CA LEU A 88 -12.56 -37.68 -4.60
C LEU A 88 -11.53 -38.39 -5.46
N VAL A 89 -10.87 -39.39 -4.88
CA VAL A 89 -9.92 -40.22 -5.60
C VAL A 89 -10.54 -41.59 -5.86
N THR A 90 -10.58 -41.98 -7.12
CA THR A 90 -11.06 -43.30 -7.56
C THR A 90 -10.07 -43.93 -8.51
N ALA A 91 -10.04 -45.26 -8.55
CA ALA A 91 -9.30 -46.01 -9.53
C ALA A 91 -10.26 -46.82 -10.38
N THR A 92 -10.01 -46.86 -11.69
CA THR A 92 -10.74 -47.69 -12.63
C THR A 92 -9.76 -48.51 -13.44
N SER A 93 -10.10 -49.77 -13.71
CA SER A 93 -9.30 -50.62 -14.58
C SER A 93 -10.18 -51.29 -15.64
N SER A 94 -9.72 -51.24 -16.90
CA SER A 94 -10.38 -51.88 -18.04
C SER A 94 -9.74 -53.25 -18.37
N VAL A 95 -8.87 -53.78 -17.51
CA VAL A 95 -8.17 -55.05 -17.74
C VAL A 95 -9.18 -56.21 -17.67
N THR A 96 -9.37 -56.89 -18.80
CA THR A 96 -10.35 -57.97 -18.96
C THR A 96 -9.79 -59.37 -18.73
N ASP A 97 -8.47 -59.55 -18.69
CA ASP A 97 -7.81 -60.86 -18.80
C ASP A 97 -7.90 -61.75 -17.54
N GLU A 98 -8.20 -61.19 -16.36
CA GLU A 98 -8.32 -61.92 -15.08
C GLU A 98 -9.76 -62.01 -14.53
N GLY A 99 -10.76 -61.60 -15.31
CA GLY A 99 -12.16 -61.55 -14.89
C GLY A 99 -12.47 -60.43 -13.87
N ALA A 100 -13.72 -60.35 -13.40
CA ALA A 100 -14.21 -59.24 -12.58
C ALA A 100 -13.48 -59.09 -11.23
N SER A 101 -12.95 -60.18 -10.66
CA SER A 101 -12.20 -60.16 -9.39
C SER A 101 -10.78 -59.59 -9.53
N GLY A 102 -10.10 -59.83 -10.65
CA GLY A 102 -8.77 -59.27 -10.92
C GLY A 102 -8.81 -57.74 -11.04
N ARG A 103 -9.81 -57.21 -11.75
CA ARG A 103 -10.06 -55.76 -11.87
C ARG A 103 -10.17 -55.07 -10.51
N THR A 104 -11.02 -55.59 -9.62
CA THR A 104 -11.23 -54.99 -8.29
C THR A 104 -9.97 -55.03 -7.44
N LEU A 105 -9.16 -56.09 -7.53
CA LEU A 105 -7.88 -56.17 -6.80
C LEU A 105 -6.85 -55.16 -7.33
N ILE A 106 -6.84 -54.90 -8.64
CA ILE A 106 -5.99 -53.86 -9.24
C ILE A 106 -6.43 -52.47 -8.77
N GLU A 107 -7.74 -52.18 -8.79
CA GLU A 107 -8.28 -50.90 -8.31
C GLU A 107 -7.95 -50.66 -6.82
N GLN A 108 -8.09 -51.68 -5.97
CA GLN A 108 -7.70 -51.61 -4.56
C GLN A 108 -6.19 -51.37 -4.38
N ARG A 109 -5.36 -52.01 -5.21
CA ARG A 109 -3.90 -51.83 -5.18
C ARG A 109 -3.50 -50.41 -5.60
N LEU A 110 -4.10 -49.87 -6.67
CA LEU A 110 -3.85 -48.52 -7.14
C LEU A 110 -4.24 -47.48 -6.08
N LEU A 111 -5.40 -47.63 -5.44
CA LEU A 111 -5.79 -46.77 -4.33
C LEU A 111 -4.86 -46.90 -3.12
N GLY A 112 -4.34 -48.10 -2.85
CA GLY A 112 -3.32 -48.31 -1.82
C GLY A 112 -2.02 -47.53 -2.10
N TYR A 113 -1.58 -47.47 -3.36
CA TYR A 113 -0.41 -46.67 -3.75
C TYR A 113 -0.67 -45.18 -3.62
N VAL A 114 -1.84 -44.69 -4.05
CA VAL A 114 -2.22 -43.29 -3.89
C VAL A 114 -2.27 -42.92 -2.40
N ALA A 115 -2.90 -43.75 -1.58
CA ALA A 115 -2.98 -43.50 -0.14
C ALA A 115 -1.61 -43.40 0.51
N ARG A 116 -0.69 -44.28 0.11
CA ARG A 116 0.70 -44.24 0.56
C ARG A 116 1.42 -42.97 0.10
N ALA A 117 1.30 -42.59 -1.18
CA ALA A 117 1.98 -41.42 -1.73
C ALA A 117 1.56 -40.13 -1.00
N PHE A 118 0.26 -39.91 -0.81
CA PHE A 118 -0.24 -38.74 -0.08
C PHE A 118 0.07 -38.77 1.43
N HIS A 119 0.26 -39.96 2.01
CA HIS A 119 0.69 -40.08 3.40
C HIS A 119 2.21 -39.86 3.57
N GLU A 120 3.03 -40.24 2.60
CA GLU A 120 4.48 -40.00 2.61
C GLU A 120 4.81 -38.51 2.43
N VAL A 121 4.01 -37.79 1.63
CA VAL A 121 4.17 -36.35 1.38
C VAL A 121 2.87 -35.59 1.75
N PRO A 122 2.56 -35.44 3.05
CA PRO A 122 1.32 -34.80 3.50
C PRO A 122 1.35 -33.28 3.41
N VAL A 123 2.53 -32.69 3.22
CA VAL A 123 2.74 -31.25 3.11
C VAL A 123 3.65 -31.01 1.91
N ILE A 124 3.22 -30.13 1.00
CA ILE A 124 4.01 -29.69 -0.16
C ILE A 124 4.34 -28.21 0.03
N ASP A 125 5.62 -27.90 -0.02
CA ASP A 125 6.20 -26.56 0.02
C ASP A 125 7.14 -26.33 -1.19
N ASP A 126 7.73 -25.13 -1.27
CA ASP A 126 8.60 -24.69 -2.37
C ASP A 126 9.87 -25.55 -2.54
N ASP A 127 10.28 -26.26 -1.49
CA ASP A 127 11.48 -27.09 -1.43
C ASP A 127 11.16 -28.59 -1.56
N THR A 128 9.88 -28.96 -1.63
CA THR A 128 9.46 -30.36 -1.67
C THR A 128 9.81 -30.99 -3.02
N THR A 129 10.66 -32.01 -2.97
CA THR A 129 11.09 -32.81 -4.12
C THR A 129 10.93 -34.29 -3.81
N ILE A 130 10.48 -35.09 -4.78
CA ILE A 130 10.50 -36.56 -4.66
C ILE A 130 11.78 -37.07 -5.32
N PRO A 131 12.66 -37.81 -4.63
CA PRO A 131 13.88 -38.32 -5.23
C PRO A 131 13.57 -39.32 -6.37
N ALA A 132 13.97 -38.98 -7.60
CA ALA A 132 13.80 -39.84 -8.78
C ALA A 132 14.68 -41.11 -8.73
N VAL A 133 14.17 -42.22 -9.26
CA VAL A 133 14.88 -43.50 -9.42
C VAL A 133 14.63 -44.00 -10.86
N PRO A 134 15.62 -44.13 -11.79
CA PRO A 134 17.06 -43.81 -11.79
C PRO A 134 17.35 -42.31 -12.05
N PRO A 135 18.61 -41.82 -12.00
CA PRO A 135 18.91 -40.39 -11.94
C PRO A 135 18.65 -39.68 -13.27
N ALA A 136 17.47 -39.07 -13.41
CA ALA A 136 17.27 -37.99 -14.36
C ALA A 136 17.98 -36.74 -13.84
N LEU A 137 18.75 -36.06 -14.71
CA LEU A 137 19.56 -34.87 -14.39
C LEU A 137 18.74 -33.66 -13.90
N SER A 138 17.43 -33.70 -14.07
CA SER A 138 16.49 -32.72 -13.56
C SER A 138 15.47 -33.46 -12.70
N ASN A 139 15.53 -33.29 -11.37
CA ASN A 139 14.45 -33.65 -10.47
C ASN A 139 13.69 -32.35 -10.13
N PRO A 140 12.70 -31.98 -10.94
CA PRO A 140 12.10 -30.68 -10.80
C PRO A 140 11.13 -30.68 -9.59
N PRO A 141 11.04 -29.56 -8.85
CA PRO A 141 10.22 -29.48 -7.64
C PRO A 141 8.74 -29.60 -7.96
N LEU A 142 7.96 -30.18 -7.04
CA LEU A 142 6.52 -30.42 -7.24
C LEU A 142 5.73 -29.13 -7.50
N LEU A 143 6.21 -27.99 -6.98
CA LEU A 143 5.71 -26.66 -7.28
C LEU A 143 6.44 -26.08 -8.51
N GLU A 144 6.22 -26.67 -9.68
CA GLU A 144 6.89 -26.27 -10.94
C GLU A 144 6.16 -25.16 -11.69
N THR A 145 4.85 -25.01 -11.46
CA THR A 145 4.06 -23.99 -12.16
C THR A 145 4.41 -22.59 -11.66
N GLY A 146 4.79 -21.69 -12.59
CA GLY A 146 5.52 -20.43 -12.34
C GLY A 146 4.89 -19.37 -11.41
N ASN A 147 3.80 -19.66 -10.71
CA ASN A 147 3.22 -18.78 -9.69
C ASN A 147 3.00 -19.48 -8.33
N LEU A 148 3.38 -20.74 -8.16
CA LEU A 148 3.31 -21.43 -6.86
C LEU A 148 4.63 -21.34 -6.11
N ARG A 149 5.75 -21.38 -6.84
CA ARG A 149 7.11 -21.35 -6.31
C ARG A 149 7.56 -19.95 -5.92
N GLY A 150 8.20 -19.81 -4.76
CA GLY A 150 8.77 -18.55 -4.27
C GLY A 150 7.76 -17.62 -3.63
N ALA A 151 6.59 -18.15 -3.25
CA ALA A 151 5.50 -17.41 -2.61
C ALA A 151 5.12 -18.01 -1.24
N ASP A 152 5.94 -18.90 -0.69
CA ASP A 152 5.74 -19.57 0.60
C ASP A 152 4.37 -20.29 0.67
N ASN A 153 3.95 -20.84 -0.48
CA ASN A 153 2.71 -21.60 -0.56
C ASN A 153 2.92 -22.95 0.11
N ARG A 154 2.02 -23.28 1.04
CA ARG A 154 2.03 -24.56 1.73
C ARG A 154 0.71 -25.29 1.49
N ILE A 155 0.76 -26.40 0.77
CA ILE A 155 -0.39 -27.25 0.48
C ILE A 155 -0.37 -28.41 1.48
N GLN A 156 -1.45 -28.58 2.24
CA GLN A 156 -1.59 -29.68 3.18
C GLN A 156 -2.62 -30.69 2.67
N ILE A 157 -2.26 -31.97 2.62
CA ILE A 157 -3.10 -33.06 2.17
C ILE A 157 -3.52 -33.89 3.39
N LEU A 158 -4.82 -34.00 3.63
CA LEU A 158 -5.38 -34.77 4.72
C LEU A 158 -6.39 -35.79 4.19
N LEU A 159 -6.27 -37.05 4.62
CA LEU A 159 -7.30 -38.05 4.36
C LEU A 159 -8.50 -37.77 5.27
N ARG A 160 -9.69 -37.55 4.68
CA ARG A 160 -10.92 -37.32 5.42
C ARG A 160 -11.56 -38.67 5.79
N PRO A 161 -11.78 -38.96 7.09
CA PRO A 161 -12.57 -40.11 7.48
C PRO A 161 -14.04 -39.84 7.12
N VAL A 162 -14.54 -40.52 6.10
CA VAL A 162 -15.95 -40.43 5.68
C VAL A 162 -16.70 -41.63 6.24
N GLY A 163 -17.84 -41.38 6.88
CA GLY A 163 -18.70 -42.44 7.40
C GLY A 163 -19.29 -43.28 6.26
N LEU A 164 -19.63 -44.54 6.56
CA LEU A 164 -20.22 -45.44 5.56
C LEU A 164 -21.48 -44.83 4.91
N ASP A 165 -22.35 -44.21 5.71
CA ASP A 165 -23.59 -43.60 5.22
C ASP A 165 -23.34 -42.42 4.28
N GLU A 166 -22.33 -41.59 4.56
CA GLU A 166 -21.96 -40.44 3.73
C GLU A 166 -21.35 -40.90 2.39
N ALA A 167 -20.51 -41.95 2.42
CA ALA A 167 -19.94 -42.54 1.20
C ALA A 167 -21.01 -43.19 0.32
N VAL A 168 -21.99 -43.90 0.91
CA VAL A 168 -23.10 -44.49 0.17
C VAL A 168 -24.00 -43.40 -0.40
N ASN A 169 -24.29 -42.34 0.36
CA ASN A 169 -25.10 -41.21 -0.10
C ASN A 169 -24.46 -40.50 -1.29
N PHE A 170 -23.13 -40.28 -1.26
CA PHE A 170 -22.39 -39.67 -2.35
C PHE A 170 -22.61 -40.42 -3.67
N TRP A 171 -22.44 -41.74 -3.66
CA TRP A 171 -22.63 -42.57 -4.85
C TRP A 171 -24.10 -42.78 -5.22
N SER A 172 -25.02 -42.73 -4.26
CA SER A 172 -26.47 -42.87 -4.53
C SER A 172 -27.07 -41.69 -5.29
N ALA A 173 -26.39 -40.52 -5.27
CA ALA A 173 -26.78 -39.36 -6.06
C ALA A 173 -26.53 -39.58 -7.57
N GLU A 174 -25.64 -40.49 -7.92
CA GLU A 174 -25.28 -40.83 -9.30
C GLU A 174 -26.13 -42.04 -9.74
N GLN A 175 -27.29 -41.76 -10.34
CA GLN A 175 -28.40 -42.70 -10.53
C GLN A 175 -28.09 -43.98 -11.34
N ASP A 176 -26.96 -44.04 -12.04
CA ASP A 176 -26.62 -45.12 -12.98
C ASP A 176 -25.42 -46.00 -12.56
N ARG A 177 -24.84 -45.83 -11.36
CA ARG A 177 -23.62 -46.57 -10.99
C ARG A 177 -23.64 -47.22 -9.60
N LEU A 178 -22.95 -48.36 -9.52
CA LEU A 178 -22.67 -49.07 -8.27
C LEU A 178 -21.63 -48.30 -7.45
N THR A 179 -21.68 -48.44 -6.12
CA THR A 179 -20.71 -47.84 -5.20
C THR A 179 -19.28 -48.25 -5.54
N ARG A 180 -18.38 -47.28 -5.67
CA ARG A 180 -16.96 -47.51 -5.99
C ARG A 180 -16.08 -47.33 -4.76
N VAL A 181 -14.98 -48.08 -4.71
CA VAL A 181 -13.95 -47.85 -3.70
C VAL A 181 -13.33 -46.47 -3.97
N SER A 182 -13.36 -45.61 -2.96
CA SER A 182 -13.00 -44.20 -3.09
C SER A 182 -12.24 -43.72 -1.87
N LEU A 183 -11.34 -42.78 -2.06
CA LEU A 183 -10.67 -42.05 -0.98
C LEU A 183 -11.09 -40.58 -1.04
N PHE A 184 -11.40 -40.00 0.12
CA PHE A 184 -11.78 -38.59 0.22
C PHE A 184 -10.63 -37.80 0.82
N TYR A 185 -10.11 -36.84 0.09
CA TYR A 185 -9.03 -35.98 0.54
C TYR A 185 -9.50 -34.55 0.73
N GLU A 186 -9.03 -33.95 1.80
CA GLU A 186 -9.12 -32.52 2.08
C GLU A 186 -7.74 -31.92 1.82
N VAL A 187 -7.68 -30.98 0.88
CA VAL A 187 -6.45 -30.27 0.52
C VAL A 187 -6.62 -28.81 0.91
N ARG A 188 -5.86 -28.38 1.91
CA ARG A 188 -5.86 -27.00 2.39
C ARG A 188 -4.82 -26.19 1.62
N VAL A 189 -5.28 -25.11 1.01
CA VAL A 189 -4.47 -24.22 0.19
C VAL A 189 -4.47 -22.85 0.85
N MET A 190 -3.28 -22.32 1.13
CA MET A 190 -3.18 -21.18 2.02
C MET A 190 -3.65 -19.86 1.39
N LEU A 191 -3.34 -19.48 0.15
CA LEU A 191 -3.58 -18.10 -0.29
C LEU A 191 -3.99 -17.97 -1.76
N LEU A 192 -5.28 -17.74 -2.02
CA LEU A 192 -5.73 -17.17 -3.31
C LEU A 192 -5.70 -15.64 -3.17
N GLU A 193 -4.77 -14.97 -3.85
CA GLU A 193 -4.71 -13.50 -3.83
C GLU A 193 -5.72 -12.90 -4.80
N THR A 194 -6.32 -11.78 -4.37
CA THR A 194 -7.22 -10.99 -5.21
C THR A 194 -6.37 -10.07 -6.11
N PRO A 195 -6.79 -9.77 -7.35
CA PRO A 195 -6.06 -8.83 -8.20
C PRO A 195 -5.86 -7.49 -7.49
N GLU A 196 -4.69 -6.88 -7.72
CA GLU A 196 -4.35 -5.58 -7.17
C GLU A 196 -5.43 -4.57 -7.57
N ARG A 197 -6.00 -3.89 -6.58
CA ARG A 197 -7.08 -2.93 -6.83
C ARG A 197 -6.46 -1.66 -7.39
N GLU A 198 -6.83 -1.32 -8.63
CA GLU A 198 -6.53 -0.02 -9.25
C GLU A 198 -7.32 1.10 -8.54
N GLY A 199 -6.87 1.48 -7.34
CA GLY A 199 -7.46 2.59 -6.59
C GLY A 199 -7.42 2.38 -5.08
N SER A 200 -6.72 3.27 -4.39
CA SER A 200 -6.84 3.47 -2.94
C SER A 200 -7.99 4.46 -2.66
N ALA A 201 -8.70 4.26 -1.54
CA ALA A 201 -9.66 5.25 -1.07
C ALA A 201 -8.90 6.49 -0.54
N PRO A 202 -9.36 7.71 -0.85
CA PRO A 202 -8.73 8.91 -0.31
C PRO A 202 -8.81 8.90 1.23
N PRO A 203 -7.78 9.43 1.92
CA PRO A 203 -7.79 9.49 3.38
C PRO A 203 -8.98 10.32 3.89
N VAL A 204 -9.44 10.01 5.12
CA VAL A 204 -10.55 10.73 5.75
C VAL A 204 -10.21 12.21 5.86
N LEU A 205 -10.96 13.05 5.14
CA LEU A 205 -10.72 14.49 5.03
C LEU A 205 -11.19 15.29 6.26
N SER A 206 -12.01 14.69 7.14
CA SER A 206 -12.49 15.33 8.37
C SER A 206 -12.96 14.31 9.41
N VAL A 207 -12.51 14.45 10.66
CA VAL A 207 -13.11 13.83 11.84
C VAL A 207 -13.38 14.97 12.83
N ALA A 208 -14.64 15.18 13.21
CA ALA A 208 -15.02 16.27 14.10
C ALA A 208 -15.57 15.69 15.41
N GLU A 209 -14.91 16.01 16.52
CA GLU A 209 -15.35 15.68 17.87
C GLU A 209 -15.74 16.99 18.59
N PHE A 210 -17.03 17.15 18.89
CA PHE A 210 -17.58 18.38 19.45
C PHE A 210 -17.93 18.21 20.93
N VAL A 211 -17.01 18.57 21.82
CA VAL A 211 -17.35 18.87 23.22
C VAL A 211 -16.60 20.13 23.66
N SER A 212 -17.30 21.26 23.77
CA SER A 212 -16.74 22.50 24.33
C SER A 212 -17.51 22.91 25.58
N VAL A 213 -16.79 23.21 26.66
CA VAL A 213 -17.29 23.91 27.85
C VAL A 213 -17.12 25.42 27.61
N GLY A 214 -18.17 26.22 27.85
CA GLY A 214 -18.19 27.65 27.54
C GLY A 214 -17.05 28.47 28.16
N GLY A 215 -16.53 29.45 27.41
CA GLY A 215 -15.50 30.40 27.88
C GLY A 215 -14.04 30.03 27.58
N ARG A 216 -13.79 28.92 26.86
CA ARG A 216 -12.46 28.59 26.32
C ARG A 216 -12.30 29.10 24.88
N PRO A 217 -11.08 29.48 24.46
CA PRO A 217 -10.81 29.75 23.05
C PRO A 217 -11.16 28.51 22.23
N THR A 218 -11.76 28.71 21.07
CA THR A 218 -12.15 27.61 20.16
C THR A 218 -11.58 27.91 18.78
N LEU A 219 -10.95 26.90 18.18
CA LEU A 219 -10.58 26.91 16.76
C LEU A 219 -11.61 26.05 16.04
N LEU A 220 -12.34 26.66 15.11
CA LEU A 220 -13.41 26.01 14.36
C LEU A 220 -12.91 25.51 13.01
N ARG A 221 -12.00 26.27 12.37
CA ARG A 221 -11.56 25.97 11.01
C ARG A 221 -10.14 26.45 10.75
N ALA A 222 -9.40 25.66 9.98
CA ALA A 222 -8.15 26.07 9.36
C ALA A 222 -8.38 26.18 7.84
N ARG A 223 -8.02 27.32 7.26
CA ARG A 223 -8.11 27.63 5.83
C ARG A 223 -6.78 28.13 5.29
N SER A 224 -6.49 27.84 4.03
CA SER A 224 -5.48 28.54 3.23
C SER A 224 -5.98 28.71 1.80
N LEU A 225 -5.40 29.66 1.07
CA LEU A 225 -5.61 29.79 -0.37
C LEU A 225 -4.41 29.14 -1.07
N LEU A 226 -4.68 28.15 -1.90
CA LEU A 226 -3.66 27.42 -2.65
C LEU A 226 -3.73 27.88 -4.10
N GLY A 227 -2.74 28.67 -4.48
CA GLY A 227 -2.53 29.22 -5.81
C GLY A 227 -1.60 28.35 -6.65
N PHE A 228 -1.97 28.07 -7.90
CA PHE A 228 -1.16 27.32 -8.86
C PHE A 228 -1.32 27.90 -10.27
N ALA A 229 -0.32 27.72 -11.13
CA ALA A 229 -0.33 28.21 -12.50
C ALA A 229 -0.65 27.10 -13.48
N LEU A 230 -1.65 27.27 -14.34
CA LEU A 230 -1.96 26.28 -15.38
C LEU A 230 -0.82 26.17 -16.40
N PRO A 231 -0.64 25.00 -17.05
CA PRO A 231 0.42 24.82 -18.01
C PRO A 231 0.25 25.76 -19.21
N ALA A 232 1.37 26.16 -19.81
CA ALA A 232 1.37 27.04 -20.98
C ALA A 232 0.54 26.43 -22.11
N GLY A 233 -0.33 27.24 -22.74
CA GLY A 233 -1.22 26.79 -23.80
C GLY A 233 -2.52 26.11 -23.34
N HIS A 234 -2.74 25.95 -22.03
CA HIS A 234 -4.04 25.49 -21.53
C HIS A 234 -5.14 26.51 -21.88
N PRO A 235 -6.32 26.10 -22.36
CA PRO A 235 -7.37 27.02 -22.85
C PRO A 235 -7.90 27.99 -21.77
N LEU A 236 -7.75 27.62 -20.49
CA LEU A 236 -8.13 28.45 -19.35
C LEU A 236 -6.97 29.26 -18.74
N ALA A 237 -5.76 29.18 -19.31
CA ALA A 237 -4.63 29.98 -18.88
C ALA A 237 -4.83 31.43 -19.33
N ASP A 238 -4.73 32.36 -18.39
CA ASP A 238 -4.81 33.79 -18.66
C ASP A 238 -3.45 34.44 -18.32
N PRO A 239 -2.74 35.03 -19.29
CA PRO A 239 -1.44 35.66 -19.05
C PRO A 239 -1.52 36.88 -18.11
N THR A 240 -2.70 37.46 -17.91
CA THR A 240 -2.91 38.58 -16.98
C THR A 240 -3.25 38.13 -15.55
N ALA A 241 -3.70 36.88 -15.39
CA ALA A 241 -4.00 36.25 -14.11
C ALA A 241 -3.39 34.82 -14.10
N PRO A 242 -2.05 34.72 -13.96
CA PRO A 242 -1.33 33.47 -14.18
C PRO A 242 -1.67 32.39 -13.16
N PHE A 243 -2.21 32.76 -12.00
CA PHE A 243 -2.56 31.85 -10.93
C PHE A 243 -4.07 31.63 -10.81
N ARG A 244 -4.44 30.40 -10.47
CA ARG A 244 -5.77 30.01 -10.02
C ARG A 244 -5.70 29.65 -8.55
N PHE A 245 -6.70 30.06 -7.79
CA PHE A 245 -6.76 29.83 -6.35
C PHE A 245 -7.87 28.85 -6.01
N ILE A 246 -7.55 27.92 -5.11
CA ILE A 246 -8.52 27.02 -4.49
C ILE A 246 -8.39 27.19 -2.97
N GLU A 247 -9.54 27.29 -2.29
CA GLU A 247 -9.55 27.30 -0.83
C GLU A 247 -9.36 25.87 -0.29
N ALA A 248 -8.35 25.66 0.55
CA ALA A 248 -8.08 24.38 1.19
C ALA A 248 -8.54 24.39 2.66
N SER A 249 -9.28 23.35 3.06
CA SER A 249 -9.68 23.11 4.45
C SER A 249 -9.75 21.58 4.68
N PRO A 250 -8.83 20.96 5.46
CA PRO A 250 -7.78 21.56 6.30
C PRO A 250 -6.80 22.45 5.53
N ALA A 251 -6.25 23.46 6.20
CA ALA A 251 -5.34 24.41 5.57
C ALA A 251 -4.09 23.70 5.01
N ARG A 252 -3.62 24.18 3.86
CA ARG A 252 -2.41 23.74 3.17
C ARG A 252 -1.47 24.92 2.87
N PRO A 253 -0.94 25.63 3.89
CA PRO A 253 0.03 26.69 3.66
C PRO A 253 1.34 26.12 3.09
N ALA A 254 1.86 26.76 2.06
CA ALA A 254 3.14 26.45 1.45
C ALA A 254 4.29 27.00 2.30
N LEU A 255 5.36 26.22 2.42
CA LEU A 255 6.54 26.60 3.18
C LEU A 255 7.47 27.49 2.34
N PHE A 256 7.66 28.74 2.74
CA PHE A 256 8.58 29.66 2.08
C PHE A 256 9.84 29.94 2.90
N PRO A 257 10.98 30.25 2.24
CA PRO A 257 12.17 30.74 2.94
C PRO A 257 11.89 32.07 3.66
N PRO A 258 12.81 32.50 4.55
CA PRO A 258 12.72 33.80 5.21
C PRO A 258 12.74 34.95 4.20
N GLY A 259 12.07 36.06 4.53
CA GLY A 259 11.90 37.22 3.67
C GLY A 259 10.64 37.21 2.79
N ALA A 260 10.66 37.99 1.70
CA ALA A 260 9.51 38.15 0.81
C ALA A 260 9.14 36.85 0.09
N ALA A 261 7.86 36.72 -0.29
CA ALA A 261 7.42 35.59 -1.10
C ALA A 261 8.23 35.50 -2.41
N PRO A 262 8.68 34.29 -2.82
CA PRO A 262 9.44 34.11 -4.05
C PRO A 262 8.68 34.62 -5.29
N ALA A 263 9.40 35.17 -6.26
CA ALA A 263 8.81 35.58 -7.53
C ALA A 263 8.29 34.36 -8.30
N GLY A 264 7.11 34.48 -8.92
CA GLY A 264 6.51 33.38 -9.69
C GLY A 264 5.61 32.45 -8.86
N VAL A 265 5.40 32.72 -7.57
CA VAL A 265 4.42 32.03 -6.72
C VAL A 265 3.56 33.05 -5.97
N PRO A 266 2.26 32.80 -5.76
CA PRO A 266 1.40 33.66 -4.94
C PRO A 266 1.85 33.72 -3.48
N ALA A 267 1.92 34.93 -2.91
CA ALA A 267 2.25 35.11 -1.49
C ALA A 267 1.18 34.49 -0.58
N GLU A 268 -0.07 34.45 -1.05
CA GLU A 268 -1.22 33.85 -0.38
C GLU A 268 -1.03 32.37 -0.08
N ASN A 269 -0.16 31.67 -0.82
CA ASN A 269 0.12 30.26 -0.58
C ASN A 269 0.71 30.01 0.82
N ALA A 270 1.49 30.94 1.37
CA ALA A 270 2.05 30.79 2.72
C ALA A 270 1.03 31.08 3.83
N ARG A 271 -0.14 31.64 3.50
CA ARG A 271 -1.11 32.15 4.48
C ARG A 271 -1.91 31.02 5.13
N LEU A 272 -1.70 30.82 6.43
CA LEU A 272 -2.56 30.03 7.30
C LEU A 272 -3.58 30.95 7.96
N THR A 273 -4.88 30.65 7.83
CA THR A 273 -5.96 31.36 8.54
C THR A 273 -6.72 30.39 9.43
N LEU A 274 -6.71 30.65 10.74
CA LEU A 274 -7.46 29.93 11.75
C LEU A 274 -8.68 30.77 12.15
N GLU A 275 -9.88 30.22 11.98
CA GLU A 275 -11.14 30.83 12.36
C GLU A 275 -11.66 30.20 13.65
N GLY A 276 -12.22 31.02 14.54
CA GLY A 276 -12.59 30.59 15.87
C GLY A 276 -13.30 31.67 16.68
N GLY A 277 -13.27 31.49 18.00
CA GLY A 277 -13.81 32.46 18.95
C GLY A 277 -13.02 32.47 20.25
N GLY A 278 -12.99 33.64 20.91
CA GLY A 278 -12.26 33.81 22.16
C GLY A 278 -10.75 33.89 21.97
N LEU A 279 -10.27 34.37 20.82
CA LEU A 279 -8.83 34.51 20.51
C LEU A 279 -8.25 35.86 20.98
N GLN A 280 -8.86 36.49 21.99
CA GLN A 280 -8.41 37.74 22.61
C GLN A 280 -8.03 37.49 24.07
N GLY A 281 -6.94 38.10 24.51
CA GLY A 281 -6.47 38.12 25.89
C GLY A 281 -5.21 38.98 26.03
N ASP A 282 -4.68 39.07 27.25
CA ASP A 282 -3.48 39.87 27.54
C ASP A 282 -2.22 39.24 26.93
N ARG A 283 -2.24 37.92 26.73
CA ARG A 283 -1.24 37.18 25.95
C ARG A 283 -1.93 36.23 25.00
N VAL A 284 -1.46 36.18 23.77
CA VAL A 284 -1.96 35.28 22.74
C VAL A 284 -0.77 34.55 22.13
N HIS A 285 -0.74 33.24 22.31
CA HIS A 285 0.27 32.38 21.72
C HIS A 285 -0.37 31.42 20.72
N LEU A 286 0.30 31.18 19.60
CA LEU A 286 0.01 30.07 18.71
C LEU A 286 0.96 28.93 19.06
N SER A 287 0.43 27.82 19.58
CA SER A 287 1.21 26.61 19.77
C SER A 287 1.06 25.71 18.55
N LEU A 288 2.19 25.36 17.95
CA LEU A 288 2.28 24.46 16.79
C LEU A 288 2.99 23.17 17.22
N GLU A 289 2.56 22.04 16.67
CA GLU A 289 3.19 20.74 16.85
C GLU A 289 3.30 20.06 15.49
N GLY A 290 4.50 19.63 15.13
CA GLY A 290 4.77 18.95 13.87
C GLY A 290 6.27 18.69 13.67
N PRO A 291 6.69 18.25 12.47
CA PRO A 291 8.09 17.94 12.18
C PRO A 291 8.93 19.22 12.16
N VAL A 292 9.79 19.40 13.14
CA VAL A 292 10.73 20.53 13.21
C VAL A 292 12.11 20.05 13.64
N ALA A 293 13.14 20.82 13.31
CA ALA A 293 14.51 20.58 13.76
C ALA A 293 15.14 21.83 14.36
N GLU A 294 16.06 21.61 15.29
CA GLU A 294 16.95 22.65 15.82
C GLU A 294 18.33 22.47 15.19
N GLY A 295 18.74 23.44 14.35
CA GLY A 295 20.00 23.37 13.62
C GLY A 295 20.08 22.18 12.65
N ALA A 296 21.16 21.39 12.75
CA ALA A 296 21.43 20.26 11.86
C ALA A 296 20.70 18.97 12.23
N ASN A 297 20.01 18.94 13.39
CA ASN A 297 19.33 17.75 13.89
C ASN A 297 18.27 17.21 12.91
N PRO A 298 17.96 15.90 12.95
CA PRO A 298 16.89 15.34 12.14
C PRO A 298 15.52 15.90 12.57
N PRO A 299 14.57 16.03 11.62
CA PRO A 299 13.23 16.52 11.92
C PRO A 299 12.49 15.54 12.83
N ALA A 300 11.93 16.06 13.93
CA ALA A 300 11.13 15.27 14.86
C ALA A 300 9.87 16.04 15.28
N PRO A 301 8.78 15.34 15.66
CA PRO A 301 7.60 15.98 16.21
C PRO A 301 7.93 16.74 17.49
N ARG A 302 7.88 18.08 17.46
CA ARG A 302 8.07 18.93 18.64
C ARG A 302 6.96 19.98 18.69
N ARG A 303 6.48 20.24 19.90
CA ARG A 303 5.55 21.33 20.18
C ARG A 303 6.34 22.57 20.55
N PHE A 304 6.02 23.69 19.91
CA PHE A 304 6.60 25.00 20.18
C PHE A 304 5.50 26.06 20.24
N ARG A 305 5.84 27.25 20.73
CA ARG A 305 4.90 28.38 20.89
C ARG A 305 5.48 29.61 20.21
N ILE A 306 4.62 30.34 19.53
CA ILE A 306 4.92 31.63 18.90
C ILE A 306 4.13 32.69 19.67
N ASP A 307 4.79 33.75 20.11
CA ASP A 307 4.11 34.91 20.69
C ASP A 307 3.52 35.77 19.57
N LEU A 308 2.21 36.00 19.62
CA LEU A 308 1.52 36.85 18.65
C LEU A 308 1.49 38.32 19.10
N GLY A 309 1.81 38.59 20.37
CA GLY A 309 1.92 39.93 20.93
C GLY A 309 3.27 40.61 20.66
N ASP A 310 4.29 39.86 20.27
CA ASP A 310 5.61 40.37 19.88
C ASP A 310 5.98 39.93 18.44
N PRO A 311 5.39 40.58 17.41
CA PRO A 311 5.70 40.27 16.01
C PRO A 311 7.17 40.54 15.65
N GLY A 312 7.93 41.28 16.48
CA GLY A 312 9.34 41.56 16.25
C GLY A 312 10.23 40.31 16.34
N THR A 313 9.79 39.27 17.05
CA THR A 313 10.51 38.00 17.16
C THR A 313 10.40 37.16 15.87
N ASN A 314 9.30 37.27 15.13
CA ASN A 314 9.06 36.55 13.87
C ASN A 314 8.51 37.50 12.78
N PRO A 315 9.30 38.46 12.28
CA PRO A 315 8.81 39.52 11.39
C PRO A 315 8.27 39.00 10.06
N ASP A 316 8.81 37.89 9.55
CA ASP A 316 8.43 37.30 8.26
C ASP A 316 7.12 36.50 8.31
N TRP A 317 6.57 36.26 9.51
CA TRP A 317 5.34 35.48 9.71
C TRP A 317 4.06 36.31 9.58
N ALA A 318 4.16 37.61 9.31
CA ALA A 318 3.03 38.51 9.03
C ALA A 318 1.80 38.27 9.93
N ILE A 319 2.03 38.19 11.24
CA ILE A 319 1.05 37.77 12.24
C ILE A 319 -0.07 38.80 12.34
N ALA A 320 -1.32 38.35 12.23
CA ALA A 320 -2.51 39.16 12.44
C ALA A 320 -3.56 38.39 13.26
N ALA A 321 -4.18 39.04 14.24
CA ALA A 321 -5.27 38.48 15.03
C ALA A 321 -6.35 39.52 15.33
N ASP A 322 -7.63 39.17 15.18
CA ASP A 322 -8.77 40.06 15.43
C ASP A 322 -9.77 39.52 16.48
N GLY A 323 -9.45 38.39 17.12
CA GLY A 323 -10.24 37.73 18.15
C GLY A 323 -11.21 36.65 17.69
N VAL A 324 -11.55 36.66 16.40
CA VAL A 324 -12.30 35.59 15.73
C VAL A 324 -11.47 34.91 14.63
N ARG A 325 -10.38 35.55 14.22
CA ARG A 325 -9.43 35.06 13.25
C ARG A 325 -8.00 35.27 13.73
N LEU A 326 -7.17 34.30 13.42
CA LEU A 326 -5.72 34.35 13.58
C LEU A 326 -5.12 33.94 12.24
N ALA A 327 -4.25 34.79 11.70
CA ALA A 327 -3.66 34.56 10.40
C ALA A 327 -2.15 34.80 10.42
N VAL A 328 -1.39 33.86 9.88
CA VAL A 328 0.07 33.85 9.88
C VAL A 328 0.60 33.34 8.54
N ASP A 329 1.76 33.83 8.12
CA ASP A 329 2.49 33.35 6.95
C ASP A 329 3.52 32.31 7.42
N VAL A 330 3.38 31.08 6.95
CA VAL A 330 4.25 29.98 7.38
C VAL A 330 5.60 30.08 6.68
N ARG A 331 6.68 30.09 7.46
CA ARG A 331 8.07 30.16 6.97
C ARG A 331 8.89 28.96 7.40
N THR A 332 9.98 28.69 6.69
CA THR A 332 10.93 27.62 7.03
C THR A 332 11.58 27.84 8.39
N THR A 333 11.72 29.07 8.87
CA THR A 333 12.31 29.37 10.17
C THR A 333 11.32 30.06 11.10
N VAL A 334 11.34 29.68 12.37
CA VAL A 334 10.56 30.31 13.43
C VAL A 334 11.39 30.40 14.71
N VAL A 335 11.23 31.47 15.46
CA VAL A 335 11.78 31.61 16.81
C VAL A 335 10.66 31.38 17.82
N ASP A 336 10.84 30.40 18.71
CA ASP A 336 9.85 30.11 19.74
C ASP A 336 9.91 31.10 20.92
N THR A 337 8.96 30.99 21.85
CA THR A 337 8.92 31.84 23.06
C THR A 337 10.11 31.68 23.99
N GLU A 338 10.92 30.63 23.82
CA GLU A 338 12.15 30.38 24.58
C GLU A 338 13.39 30.98 23.89
N GLY A 339 13.21 31.56 22.69
CA GLY A 339 14.29 32.14 21.88
C GLY A 339 15.01 31.11 20.99
N THR A 340 14.51 29.89 20.91
CA THR A 340 15.09 28.81 20.09
C THR A 340 14.67 28.99 18.64
N THR A 341 15.63 29.00 17.71
CA THR A 341 15.33 29.00 16.27
C THR A 341 15.08 27.58 15.78
N LEU A 342 13.90 27.34 15.25
CA LEU A 342 13.45 26.05 14.73
C LEU A 342 13.27 26.14 13.21
N THR A 343 13.64 25.06 12.53
CA THR A 343 13.39 24.87 11.10
C THR A 343 12.16 23.97 10.92
N LEU A 344 11.15 24.46 10.21
CA LEU A 344 9.96 23.71 9.82
C LEU A 344 10.24 22.87 8.59
N TYR A 345 9.57 21.73 8.50
CA TYR A 345 9.63 20.82 7.36
C TYR A 345 8.22 20.56 6.85
N PRO A 346 8.03 20.30 5.56
CA PRO A 346 6.73 19.87 5.07
C PRO A 346 6.22 18.63 5.82
N GLY A 347 4.91 18.59 6.09
CA GLY A 347 4.25 17.51 6.82
C GLY A 347 2.97 17.95 7.52
N LEU A 348 2.48 17.08 8.41
CA LEU A 348 1.27 17.32 9.18
C LEU A 348 1.56 18.08 10.47
N TYR A 349 0.78 19.13 10.72
CA TYR A 349 0.88 19.97 11.91
C TYR A 349 -0.45 20.07 12.65
N LYS A 350 -0.35 20.37 13.95
CA LYS A 350 -1.48 20.73 14.80
C LYS A 350 -1.28 22.15 15.30
N ALA A 351 -2.33 22.95 15.24
CA ALA A 351 -2.36 24.29 15.80
C ALA A 351 -3.28 24.35 17.02
N ARG A 352 -2.86 25.12 18.03
CA ARG A 352 -3.60 25.40 19.25
C ARG A 352 -3.44 26.86 19.61
N ALA A 353 -4.55 27.55 19.86
CA ALA A 353 -4.52 28.89 20.43
C ALA A 353 -4.40 28.79 21.96
N VAL A 354 -3.44 29.50 22.54
CA VAL A 354 -3.24 29.61 23.99
C VAL A 354 -3.39 31.07 24.39
N ILE A 355 -4.38 31.36 25.23
CA ILE A 355 -4.74 32.71 25.65
C ILE A 355 -4.42 32.86 27.14
N GLY A 356 -3.60 33.85 27.50
CA GLY A 356 -3.32 34.24 28.88
C GLY A 356 -4.17 35.45 29.28
N ILE A 357 -4.88 35.33 30.42
CA ILE A 357 -5.60 36.45 31.05
C ILE A 357 -4.91 36.79 32.36
N GLN A 358 -4.53 38.04 32.55
CA GLN A 358 -3.89 38.55 33.75
C GLN A 358 -4.90 38.56 34.91
N MET A 359 -4.56 37.88 36.01
CA MET A 359 -5.44 37.75 37.18
C MET A 359 -5.19 38.81 38.25
N SER A 360 -4.06 39.51 38.20
CA SER A 360 -3.62 40.45 39.23
C SER A 360 -2.67 41.49 38.65
N GLU A 361 -2.79 42.73 39.11
CA GLU A 361 -1.85 43.83 38.81
C GLU A 361 -0.55 43.76 39.63
N GLN A 362 -0.39 42.74 40.48
CA GLN A 362 0.85 42.52 41.24
C GLN A 362 2.03 42.19 40.31
N MET A 363 3.22 42.69 40.66
CA MET A 363 4.47 42.39 39.96
C MET A 363 5.17 41.18 40.60
N PRO A 364 5.50 40.11 39.85
CA PRO A 364 5.22 39.90 38.43
C PRO A 364 3.76 39.48 38.15
N PRO A 365 3.19 39.87 36.99
CA PRO A 365 1.81 39.56 36.63
C PRO A 365 1.59 38.05 36.56
N ARG A 366 0.48 37.57 37.15
CA ARG A 366 0.06 36.17 37.06
C ARG A 366 -0.97 36.03 35.96
N TYR A 367 -0.75 35.08 35.06
CA TYR A 367 -1.66 34.78 33.95
C TYR A 367 -2.36 33.43 34.16
N LEU A 368 -3.64 33.38 33.83
CA LEU A 368 -4.38 32.15 33.65
C LEU A 368 -4.38 31.79 32.16
N GLU A 369 -3.71 30.70 31.81
CA GLU A 369 -3.72 30.18 30.44
C GLU A 369 -4.99 29.36 30.16
N ARG A 370 -5.61 29.60 29.02
CA ARG A 370 -6.69 28.79 28.44
C ARG A 370 -6.28 28.35 27.04
N SER A 371 -6.44 27.07 26.74
CA SER A 371 -6.13 26.53 25.41
C SER A 371 -7.36 26.07 24.65
N SER A 372 -7.30 26.19 23.33
CA SER A 372 -8.26 25.57 22.42
C SER A 372 -7.99 24.06 22.27
N ALA A 373 -8.90 23.37 21.59
CA ALA A 373 -8.59 22.08 20.99
C ALA A 373 -7.53 22.24 19.88
N ASP A 374 -6.85 21.14 19.56
CA ASP A 374 -5.91 21.07 18.45
C ASP A 374 -6.69 21.02 17.12
N ILE A 375 -6.28 21.81 16.14
CA ILE A 375 -6.78 21.72 14.76
C ILE A 375 -5.64 21.30 13.83
N ALA A 376 -5.89 20.29 13.00
CA ALA A 376 -4.90 19.78 12.06
C ALA A 376 -4.82 20.66 10.80
N PHE A 377 -3.62 20.75 10.23
CA PHE A 377 -3.35 21.34 8.92
C PHE A 377 -2.09 20.70 8.33
N ALA A 378 -1.83 20.90 7.04
CA ALA A 378 -0.64 20.36 6.38
C ALA A 378 0.24 21.51 5.88
N VAL A 379 1.52 21.53 6.25
CA VAL A 379 2.49 22.45 5.66
C VAL A 379 3.05 21.79 4.43
N VAL A 380 2.81 22.37 3.25
CA VAL A 380 3.11 21.75 1.96
C VAL A 380 4.42 22.29 1.38
N PRO A 381 5.18 21.48 0.62
CA PRO A 381 6.31 22.01 -0.14
C PRO A 381 5.82 22.86 -1.32
N GLN A 382 6.58 23.85 -1.73
CA GLN A 382 6.30 24.63 -2.93
C GLN A 382 7.31 24.29 -4.03
N ILE A 383 6.81 23.83 -5.17
CA ILE A 383 7.61 23.64 -6.37
C ILE A 383 7.83 25.00 -7.04
N GLU A 384 9.09 25.34 -7.28
CA GLU A 384 9.52 26.52 -8.04
C GLU A 384 9.46 26.23 -9.54
N SER A 385 10.07 25.13 -9.98
CA SER A 385 10.11 24.75 -11.38
C SER A 385 10.33 23.25 -11.57
N VAL A 386 9.93 22.77 -12.75
CA VAL A 386 10.22 21.43 -13.26
C VAL A 386 10.92 21.61 -14.60
N ALA A 387 12.24 21.43 -14.63
CA ALA A 387 13.08 21.72 -15.79
C ALA A 387 13.59 20.44 -16.45
N LEU A 388 13.64 20.43 -17.79
CA LEU A 388 14.26 19.37 -18.58
C LEU A 388 15.79 19.49 -18.53
N LEU A 389 16.48 18.41 -18.15
CA LEU A 389 17.95 18.33 -18.15
C LEU A 389 18.52 17.72 -19.43
N GLY A 390 17.77 16.86 -20.11
CA GLY A 390 18.20 16.19 -21.35
C GLY A 390 18.01 14.67 -21.30
N GLY A 391 18.84 13.90 -22.01
CA GLY A 391 18.78 12.43 -22.06
C GLY A 391 17.98 11.86 -23.25
N PRO A 392 18.05 10.54 -23.51
CA PRO A 392 17.28 9.88 -24.57
C PRO A 392 15.78 9.82 -24.24
N ALA A 393 14.92 9.55 -25.23
CA ALA A 393 13.47 9.47 -25.03
C ALA A 393 13.05 8.39 -24.02
N THR A 394 13.80 7.29 -23.94
CA THR A 394 13.56 6.17 -23.01
C THR A 394 13.95 6.46 -21.57
N ALA A 395 14.72 7.53 -21.31
CA ALA A 395 15.21 7.91 -19.99
C ALA A 395 15.52 9.42 -19.96
N ARG A 396 14.48 10.23 -20.17
CA ARG A 396 14.58 11.68 -20.21
C ARG A 396 14.67 12.22 -18.78
N GLN A 397 15.68 13.04 -18.52
CA GLN A 397 16.01 13.57 -17.20
C GLN A 397 15.35 14.92 -16.95
N PHE A 398 14.84 15.09 -15.74
CA PHE A 398 14.17 16.28 -15.26
C PHE A 398 14.69 16.65 -13.87
N ARG A 399 14.54 17.93 -13.52
CA ARG A 399 14.88 18.48 -12.21
C ARG A 399 13.69 19.23 -11.64
N ILE A 400 13.29 18.89 -10.43
CA ILE A 400 12.38 19.69 -9.62
C ILE A 400 13.23 20.59 -8.72
N THR A 401 12.94 21.88 -8.73
CA THR A 401 13.49 22.83 -7.75
C THR A 401 12.37 23.28 -6.82
N LEU A 402 12.64 23.29 -5.52
CA LEU A 402 11.70 23.67 -4.47
C LEU A 402 12.08 25.02 -3.89
N HIS A 403 11.08 25.79 -3.46
CA HIS A 403 11.33 26.98 -2.66
C HIS A 403 11.67 26.59 -1.22
N GLY A 404 12.95 26.32 -0.97
CA GLY A 404 13.48 26.03 0.36
C GLY A 404 14.42 24.82 0.36
N ALA A 405 15.44 24.92 1.21
CA ALA A 405 16.46 23.90 1.42
C ALA A 405 16.07 22.96 2.58
N TYR A 406 15.08 22.08 2.35
CA TYR A 406 14.56 21.19 3.39
C TYR A 406 14.58 19.70 3.01
N LEU A 407 15.01 19.32 1.80
CA LEU A 407 15.11 17.91 1.41
C LEU A 407 16.23 17.22 2.21
N ARG A 408 15.90 16.07 2.78
CA ARG A 408 16.84 15.22 3.53
C ARG A 408 16.46 13.76 3.35
N GLU A 409 17.40 12.88 3.67
CA GLU A 409 17.19 11.45 3.49
C GLU A 409 16.14 10.86 4.43
N GLU A 410 15.97 11.46 5.61
CA GLU A 410 15.04 11.02 6.65
C GLU A 410 13.58 11.38 6.34
N LEU A 411 13.33 12.21 5.32
CA LEU A 411 11.98 12.59 4.93
C LEU A 411 11.33 11.50 4.07
N GLU A 412 10.05 11.24 4.33
CA GLU A 412 9.23 10.42 3.44
C GLU A 412 8.85 11.27 2.22
N ILE A 413 9.45 10.97 1.07
CA ILE A 413 9.20 11.69 -0.18
C ILE A 413 8.54 10.72 -1.16
N VAL A 414 7.41 11.13 -1.74
CA VAL A 414 6.74 10.39 -2.82
C VAL A 414 6.62 11.32 -4.01
N LEU A 415 7.18 10.88 -5.14
CA LEU A 415 7.11 11.60 -6.41
C LEU A 415 6.26 10.80 -7.40
N VAL A 416 5.22 11.43 -7.93
CA VAL A 416 4.37 10.86 -8.99
C VAL A 416 4.39 11.82 -10.17
N VAL A 417 4.72 11.29 -11.36
CA VAL A 417 4.74 12.10 -12.59
C VAL A 417 3.94 11.38 -13.67
N ALA A 418 3.02 12.10 -14.31
CA ALA A 418 2.11 11.55 -15.32
C ALA A 418 1.35 10.30 -14.83
N GLY A 419 1.00 10.26 -13.54
CA GLY A 419 0.30 9.12 -12.90
C GLY A 419 1.18 7.92 -12.57
N ARG A 420 2.50 7.99 -12.79
CA ARG A 420 3.47 6.92 -12.46
C ARG A 420 4.27 7.30 -11.22
N ALA A 421 4.33 6.41 -10.24
CA ALA A 421 5.20 6.57 -9.08
C ALA A 421 6.67 6.39 -9.48
N ILE A 422 7.52 7.30 -9.04
CA ILE A 422 8.96 7.27 -9.28
C ILE A 422 9.63 6.78 -8.01
N LEU A 423 10.49 5.78 -8.13
CA LEU A 423 11.15 5.14 -7.01
C LEU A 423 12.41 5.90 -6.64
N ARG A 424 12.73 5.94 -5.34
CA ARG A 424 13.99 6.54 -4.88
C ARG A 424 15.15 5.62 -5.23
N GLY A 425 16.23 6.15 -5.79
CA GLY A 425 17.45 5.41 -6.10
C GLY A 425 18.62 6.33 -6.38
N SER A 426 19.84 5.78 -6.35
CA SER A 426 21.10 6.55 -6.45
C SER A 426 21.50 6.93 -7.89
N ASP A 427 20.71 6.53 -8.89
CA ASP A 427 20.98 6.82 -10.29
C ASP A 427 19.76 7.49 -10.94
N PRO A 428 19.70 8.85 -10.91
CA PRO A 428 18.60 9.60 -11.51
C PRO A 428 18.62 9.56 -13.05
N THR A 429 19.55 8.83 -13.66
CA THR A 429 19.59 8.63 -15.12
C THR A 429 18.72 7.46 -15.59
N LEU A 430 18.32 6.56 -14.68
CA LEU A 430 17.44 5.43 -14.98
C LEU A 430 15.97 5.84 -14.93
N ALA A 431 15.20 5.46 -15.95
CA ALA A 431 13.78 5.77 -16.03
C ALA A 431 13.02 5.15 -14.84
N GLY A 432 12.15 5.95 -14.22
CA GLY A 432 11.39 5.54 -13.04
C GLY A 432 12.15 5.69 -11.72
N VAL A 433 13.33 6.33 -11.73
CA VAL A 433 14.14 6.59 -10.54
C VAL A 433 14.29 8.10 -10.29
N TYR A 434 14.26 8.51 -9.02
CA TYR A 434 14.64 9.85 -8.57
C TYR A 434 15.72 9.79 -7.49
N ASP A 435 16.55 10.83 -7.43
CA ASP A 435 17.57 11.04 -6.41
C ASP A 435 17.46 12.46 -5.80
N LEU A 436 17.95 12.60 -4.58
CA LEU A 436 18.08 13.90 -3.91
C LEU A 436 19.49 14.43 -4.15
N ASP A 437 19.61 15.67 -4.60
CA ASP A 437 20.92 16.28 -4.76
C ASP A 437 21.51 16.60 -3.37
N ALA A 438 22.44 15.79 -2.89
CA ALA A 438 23.06 15.95 -1.57
C ALA A 438 23.78 17.31 -1.40
N LEU A 439 24.16 17.97 -2.49
CA LEU A 439 24.76 19.31 -2.46
C LEU A 439 23.71 20.44 -2.50
N ASN A 440 22.49 20.13 -2.95
CA ASN A 440 21.41 21.09 -3.15
C ASN A 440 20.10 20.53 -2.56
N PRO A 441 19.85 20.73 -1.25
CA PRO A 441 18.68 20.22 -0.53
C PRO A 441 17.34 20.88 -0.94
N ASP A 442 17.31 21.56 -2.08
CA ASP A 442 16.16 22.13 -2.77
C ASP A 442 15.86 21.42 -4.11
N ARG A 443 16.65 20.39 -4.49
CA ARG A 443 16.56 19.74 -5.80
C ARG A 443 16.27 18.25 -5.74
N ILE A 444 15.40 17.81 -6.64
CA ILE A 444 15.11 16.40 -6.92
C ILE A 444 15.35 16.15 -8.40
N ASP A 445 16.27 15.25 -8.72
CA ASP A 445 16.55 14.85 -10.09
C ASP A 445 15.88 13.50 -10.36
N PHE A 446 15.25 13.35 -11.52
CA PHE A 446 14.55 12.11 -11.88
C PHE A 446 14.54 11.86 -13.39
N ALA A 447 14.37 10.60 -13.79
CA ALA A 447 14.24 10.25 -15.21
C ALA A 447 12.92 9.52 -15.52
N LEU A 448 12.38 9.77 -16.71
CA LEU A 448 11.14 9.18 -17.23
C LEU A 448 11.32 8.59 -18.62
N ASP A 449 10.63 7.49 -18.88
CA ASP A 449 10.40 7.03 -20.25
C ASP A 449 9.26 7.86 -20.87
N MET A 450 9.63 8.67 -21.86
CA MET A 450 8.77 9.60 -22.57
C MET A 450 8.19 9.03 -23.87
N SER A 451 8.43 7.75 -24.17
CA SER A 451 8.01 7.14 -25.45
C SER A 451 6.49 7.20 -25.67
N ASP A 452 5.70 7.12 -24.59
CA ASP A 452 4.24 7.12 -24.62
C ASP A 452 3.61 8.32 -23.88
N LEU A 453 4.39 9.32 -23.47
CA LEU A 453 3.91 10.45 -22.67
C LEU A 453 3.90 11.75 -23.47
N SER A 454 2.79 12.49 -23.39
CA SER A 454 2.64 13.82 -23.97
C SER A 454 2.84 14.92 -22.93
N SER A 455 3.53 15.99 -23.30
CA SER A 455 3.61 17.23 -22.51
C SER A 455 2.27 17.99 -22.52
N PRO A 456 1.89 18.72 -21.45
CA PRO A 456 2.57 18.90 -20.15
C PRO A 456 2.40 17.70 -19.21
N LEU A 457 3.45 17.37 -18.47
CA LEU A 457 3.47 16.26 -17.51
C LEU A 457 2.98 16.75 -16.14
N PRO A 458 1.87 16.25 -15.58
CA PRO A 458 1.47 16.60 -14.23
C PRO A 458 2.45 16.01 -13.22
N VAL A 459 2.89 16.82 -12.26
CA VAL A 459 3.82 16.43 -11.19
C VAL A 459 3.11 16.57 -9.85
N GLN A 460 3.16 15.50 -9.05
CA GLN A 460 2.70 15.47 -7.67
C GLN A 460 3.89 15.10 -6.78
N LEU A 461 4.15 15.95 -5.80
CA LEU A 461 5.20 15.76 -4.81
C LEU A 461 4.56 15.74 -3.43
N LEU A 462 4.78 14.66 -2.68
CA LEU A 462 4.36 14.55 -1.29
C LEU A 462 5.60 14.44 -0.41
N ILE A 463 5.64 15.20 0.68
CA ILE A 463 6.70 15.14 1.69
C ILE A 463 6.03 14.98 3.06
N ASN A 464 6.34 13.89 3.79
CA ASN A 464 5.72 13.52 5.07
C ASN A 464 4.18 13.60 5.04
N GLY A 465 3.57 13.12 3.96
CA GLY A 465 2.11 13.14 3.75
C GLY A 465 1.51 14.52 3.39
N ALA A 466 2.33 15.57 3.21
CA ALA A 466 1.88 16.87 2.74
C ALA A 466 2.15 17.03 1.22
N GLU A 467 1.07 17.18 0.46
CA GLU A 467 1.08 17.28 -1.01
C GLU A 467 1.30 18.72 -1.49
N ALA A 468 2.27 18.91 -2.38
CA ALA A 468 2.55 20.18 -3.04
C ALA A 468 1.36 20.68 -3.87
N PRO A 469 1.26 22.00 -4.12
CA PRO A 469 0.38 22.53 -5.16
C PRO A 469 0.64 21.87 -6.52
N PRO A 470 -0.39 21.74 -7.38
CA PRO A 470 -0.23 21.19 -8.72
C PRO A 470 0.88 21.89 -9.50
N ALA A 471 1.77 21.10 -10.09
CA ALA A 471 2.86 21.58 -10.94
C ALA A 471 2.94 20.76 -12.23
N TRP A 472 3.59 21.33 -13.24
CA TRP A 472 3.71 20.71 -14.56
C TRP A 472 5.15 20.78 -15.08
N GLY A 473 5.63 19.66 -15.62
CA GLY A 473 6.84 19.59 -16.43
C GLY A 473 6.53 19.85 -17.90
N VAL A 474 7.29 20.75 -18.52
CA VAL A 474 7.25 20.99 -19.97
C VAL A 474 8.46 20.34 -20.61
N VAL A 475 8.26 19.69 -21.76
CA VAL A 475 9.29 18.93 -22.50
C VAL A 475 9.76 19.72 -23.70
#